data_AF-A0A7R8UVW3-F1
#
_entry.id   AF-A0A7R8UVW3-F1
#
_cell.length_a   1.000
_cell.length_b   1.000
_cell.length_c   1.000
_cell.angle_alpha   90.00
_cell.angle_beta   90.00
_cell.angle_gamma   90.00
#
_symmetry.space_group_name_H-M   'P 1'
#
loop_
_entity.id
_entity.type
_entity.pdbx_description
1 polymer ?
#
loop_
_entity_poly.entity_id
_entity_poly.type
_entity_poly.pdbx_seq_one_letter_code
_entity_poly.pdbx_strand_id
1 'polypeptide(L)'
;MIQGGDPTGTGTGGKSIWGKKFDDEFRPNLSHTGRGILSMANSGPNTNSSQFFITYRSCRHLDGKHTIFGKLVGGMDTLNEMEKVEVDNKDRPIYDIVLEKAQVFVDPFQEAEEQLAAERAEEVAKKEREVEAVEKKKRQNQPLKVFRDGVGKYLNIAQIKNAEKLESGSSSSKVPPQKKQKREASNKFGDFSSW
;
A
#
# COMPACT_ATOMS: atom_id res chain seq x y z
N MET A 1 -7.39 15.47 -32.02
CA MET A 1 -7.13 14.49 -30.94
C MET A 1 -8.04 14.85 -29.80
N ILE A 2 -8.36 13.91 -28.93
CA ILE A 2 -9.19 14.15 -27.76
C ILE A 2 -8.40 13.82 -26.51
N GLN A 3 -8.41 14.73 -25.54
CA GLN A 3 -7.63 14.64 -24.31
C GLN A 3 -8.56 14.45 -23.11
N GLY A 4 -8.13 13.61 -22.17
CA GLY A 4 -8.83 13.32 -20.93
C GLY A 4 -7.86 12.94 -19.81
N GLY A 5 -8.38 12.33 -18.75
CA GLY A 5 -7.57 11.87 -17.61
C GLY A 5 -7.19 12.96 -16.60
N ASP A 6 -7.85 14.13 -16.65
CA ASP A 6 -7.81 15.14 -15.59
C ASP A 6 -9.06 15.06 -14.69
N PRO A 7 -8.93 14.58 -13.43
CA PRO A 7 -10.06 14.52 -12.49
C PRO A 7 -10.68 15.88 -12.14
N THR A 8 -9.92 16.97 -12.30
CA THR A 8 -10.40 18.33 -11.99
C THR A 8 -11.10 19.00 -13.17
N GLY A 9 -10.97 18.47 -14.38
CA GLY A 9 -11.55 19.06 -15.59
C GLY A 9 -10.99 20.44 -15.95
N THR A 10 -9.84 20.85 -15.40
CA THR A 10 -9.20 22.14 -15.70
C THR A 10 -8.29 22.06 -16.93
N GLY A 11 -7.79 20.87 -17.24
CA GLY A 11 -6.77 20.59 -18.25
C GLY A 11 -5.34 20.62 -17.67
N THR A 12 -5.17 20.99 -16.40
CA THR A 12 -3.86 21.11 -15.75
C THR A 12 -3.71 20.18 -14.55
N GLY A 13 -4.78 19.50 -14.14
CA GLY A 13 -4.76 18.58 -13.01
C GLY A 13 -4.26 17.19 -13.36
N GLY A 14 -4.50 16.26 -12.45
CA GLY A 14 -4.05 14.87 -12.59
C GLY A 14 -2.76 14.55 -11.85
N LYS A 15 -2.67 13.32 -11.34
CA LYS A 15 -1.53 12.80 -10.58
C LYS A 15 -1.30 11.36 -10.99
N SER A 16 -0.03 10.96 -11.09
CA SER A 16 0.32 9.54 -11.26
C SER A 16 0.06 8.75 -9.97
N ILE A 17 0.06 7.43 -10.08
CA ILE A 17 -0.02 6.53 -8.93
C ILE A 17 1.16 6.68 -7.96
N TRP A 18 2.31 7.16 -8.44
CA TRP A 18 3.52 7.37 -7.65
C TRP A 18 3.54 8.73 -6.92
N GLY A 19 2.52 9.58 -7.13
CA GLY A 19 2.44 10.93 -6.59
C GLY A 19 3.43 11.94 -7.20
N LYS A 20 4.35 11.48 -8.05
CA LYS A 20 5.34 12.28 -8.79
C LYS A 20 5.14 12.10 -10.29
N LYS A 21 5.62 13.05 -11.08
CA LYS A 21 5.70 12.86 -12.53
C LYS A 21 6.66 11.71 -12.87
N PHE A 22 6.39 11.02 -13.97
CA PHE A 22 7.21 9.89 -14.42
C PHE A 22 7.78 10.11 -15.82
N ASP A 23 8.79 9.30 -16.14
CA ASP A 23 9.62 9.44 -17.33
C ASP A 23 8.86 9.12 -18.63
N ASP A 24 9.37 9.65 -19.74
CA ASP A 24 8.87 9.32 -21.07
C ASP A 24 9.44 7.97 -21.55
N GLU A 25 8.60 7.13 -22.15
CA GLU A 25 8.98 5.82 -22.67
C GLU A 25 8.84 5.77 -24.20
N PHE A 26 9.83 6.29 -24.90
CA PHE A 26 9.83 6.28 -26.37
C PHE A 26 10.35 4.95 -26.91
N ARG A 27 9.60 4.36 -27.84
CA ARG A 27 10.01 3.14 -28.55
C ARG A 27 10.07 3.43 -30.05
N PRO A 28 11.13 3.00 -30.77
CA PRO A 28 11.31 3.32 -32.19
C PRO A 28 10.26 2.66 -33.10
N ASN A 29 9.62 1.59 -32.63
CA ASN A 29 8.55 0.88 -33.33
C ASN A 29 7.15 1.50 -33.10
N LEU A 30 7.02 2.45 -32.16
CA LEU A 30 5.76 3.12 -31.87
C LEU A 30 5.79 4.53 -32.45
N SER A 31 4.81 4.83 -33.29
CA SER A 31 4.60 6.17 -33.86
C SER A 31 3.12 6.51 -33.84
N HIS A 32 2.80 7.79 -33.83
CA HIS A 32 1.44 8.31 -33.95
C HIS A 32 0.97 8.23 -35.40
N THR A 33 1.03 7.04 -35.98
CA THR A 33 0.59 6.74 -37.33
C THR A 33 -0.77 6.05 -37.27
N GLY A 34 -1.77 6.66 -37.92
CA GLY A 34 -3.14 6.18 -37.92
C GLY A 34 -4.02 6.84 -36.85
N ARG A 35 -5.26 6.39 -36.83
CA ARG A 35 -6.29 6.82 -35.88
C ARG A 35 -6.33 5.88 -34.68
N GLY A 36 -6.70 6.41 -33.52
CA GLY A 36 -6.89 5.65 -32.30
C GLY A 36 -5.58 5.34 -31.56
N ILE A 37 -4.51 6.09 -31.77
CA ILE A 37 -3.28 5.90 -30.98
C ILE A 37 -3.50 6.55 -29.61
N LEU A 38 -3.17 5.81 -28.55
CA LEU A 38 -3.33 6.23 -27.16
C LEU A 38 -1.97 6.61 -26.58
N SER A 39 -1.88 7.85 -26.09
CA SER A 39 -0.61 8.45 -25.65
C SER A 39 -0.78 9.33 -24.41
N MET A 40 0.30 9.49 -23.65
CA MET A 40 0.33 10.34 -22.46
C MET A 40 0.42 11.83 -22.81
N ALA A 41 -0.39 12.65 -22.13
CA ALA A 41 -0.22 14.10 -22.17
C ALA A 41 0.85 14.52 -21.16
N ASN A 42 1.72 15.45 -21.55
CA ASN A 42 2.79 15.96 -20.72
C ASN A 42 2.96 17.47 -20.92
N SER A 43 3.75 18.11 -20.06
CA SER A 43 4.07 19.54 -20.12
C SER A 43 5.57 19.78 -20.36
N GLY A 44 6.23 18.82 -21.01
CA GLY A 44 7.68 18.77 -21.18
C GLY A 44 8.26 17.38 -20.92
N PRO A 45 9.57 17.20 -21.14
CA PRO A 45 10.22 15.89 -20.99
C PRO A 45 10.07 15.32 -19.58
N ASN A 46 9.73 14.04 -19.47
CA ASN A 46 9.58 13.28 -18.21
C ASN A 46 8.55 13.90 -17.25
N THR A 47 7.46 14.44 -17.79
CA THR A 47 6.40 15.07 -16.98
C THR A 47 5.05 14.37 -17.04
N ASN A 48 5.05 13.06 -17.29
CA ASN A 48 3.82 12.28 -17.41
C ASN A 48 3.07 12.19 -16.07
N SER A 49 1.73 12.20 -16.12
CA SER A 49 0.85 12.17 -14.95
C SER A 49 -0.34 11.21 -15.17
N SER A 50 -1.58 11.66 -15.07
CA SER A 50 -2.78 10.86 -15.37
C SER A 50 -3.45 11.23 -16.69
N GLN A 51 -3.07 12.36 -17.28
CA GLN A 51 -3.69 12.84 -18.50
C GLN A 51 -3.21 12.06 -19.71
N PHE A 52 -4.14 11.70 -20.60
CA PHE A 52 -3.86 10.97 -21.83
C PHE A 52 -4.71 11.53 -22.97
N PHE A 53 -4.34 11.21 -24.20
CA PHE A 53 -5.11 11.58 -25.38
C PHE A 53 -5.17 10.45 -26.40
N ILE A 54 -6.21 10.51 -27.23
CA ILE A 54 -6.42 9.61 -28.36
C ILE A 54 -6.34 10.42 -29.66
N THR A 55 -5.57 9.93 -30.63
CA THR A 55 -5.42 10.59 -31.93
C THR A 55 -6.59 10.31 -32.86
N TYR A 56 -7.07 11.36 -33.54
CA TYR A 56 -8.07 11.24 -34.62
C TYR A 56 -7.44 10.99 -35.99
N ARG A 57 -6.16 11.31 -36.14
CA ARG A 57 -5.38 11.18 -37.38
C ARG A 57 -3.92 10.91 -37.05
N SER A 58 -3.12 10.58 -38.07
CA SER A 58 -1.67 10.50 -37.94
C SER A 58 -1.08 11.86 -37.52
N CYS A 59 -0.33 11.87 -36.41
CA CYS A 59 0.26 13.07 -35.81
C CYS A 59 1.77 12.86 -35.56
N ARG A 60 2.55 12.69 -36.64
CA ARG A 60 4.00 12.40 -36.54
C ARG A 60 4.83 13.45 -35.79
N HIS A 61 4.31 14.68 -35.67
CA HIS A 61 4.97 15.75 -34.91
C HIS A 61 4.98 15.52 -33.38
N LEU A 62 4.20 14.54 -32.90
CA LEU A 62 4.14 14.09 -31.50
C LEU A 62 5.10 12.92 -31.21
N ASP A 63 5.68 12.31 -32.26
CA ASP A 63 6.63 11.22 -32.12
C ASP A 63 7.88 11.69 -31.37
N GLY A 64 8.31 10.91 -30.38
CA GLY A 64 9.43 11.28 -29.50
C GLY A 64 9.15 12.43 -28.53
N LYS A 65 7.89 12.87 -28.42
CA LYS A 65 7.46 13.88 -27.42
C LYS A 65 6.45 13.32 -26.44
N HIS A 66 5.58 12.43 -26.89
CA HIS A 66 4.54 11.81 -26.06
C HIS A 66 4.70 10.29 -26.06
N THR A 67 4.67 9.71 -24.86
CA THR A 67 4.75 8.25 -24.67
C THR A 67 3.51 7.58 -25.24
N ILE A 68 3.70 6.68 -26.19
CA ILE A 68 2.62 5.84 -26.74
C ILE A 68 2.57 4.57 -25.91
N PHE A 69 1.42 4.26 -25.33
CA PHE A 69 1.24 3.09 -24.48
C PHE A 69 0.09 2.18 -24.91
N GLY A 70 -0.66 2.56 -25.96
CA GLY A 70 -1.72 1.72 -26.46
C GLY A 70 -2.28 2.15 -27.81
N LYS A 71 -3.23 1.37 -28.29
CA LYS A 71 -4.03 1.67 -29.47
C LYS A 71 -5.45 1.19 -29.25
N LEU A 72 -6.41 1.95 -29.72
CA LEU A 72 -7.82 1.59 -29.73
C LEU A 72 -8.03 0.38 -30.65
N VAL A 73 -8.58 -0.70 -30.10
CA VAL A 73 -8.85 -1.96 -30.82
C VAL A 73 -10.32 -2.12 -31.24
N GLY A 74 -11.23 -1.34 -30.64
CA GLY A 74 -12.67 -1.37 -30.90
C GLY A 74 -13.34 -0.07 -30.43
N GLY A 75 -14.59 0.16 -30.84
CA GLY A 75 -15.31 1.40 -30.48
C GLY A 75 -14.89 2.62 -31.32
N MET A 76 -14.44 2.40 -32.57
CA MET A 76 -14.09 3.50 -33.48
C MET A 76 -15.28 4.42 -33.77
N ASP A 77 -16.50 3.88 -33.75
CA ASP A 77 -17.72 4.65 -33.94
C ASP A 77 -17.94 5.65 -32.80
N THR A 78 -17.72 5.25 -31.55
CA THR A 78 -17.74 6.16 -30.39
C THR A 78 -16.69 7.24 -30.53
N LEU A 79 -15.47 6.90 -30.97
CA LEU A 79 -14.43 7.90 -31.23
C LEU A 79 -14.85 8.89 -32.33
N ASN A 80 -15.58 8.43 -33.36
CA ASN A 80 -16.12 9.29 -34.40
C ASN A 80 -17.26 10.18 -33.89
N GLU A 81 -18.11 9.67 -32.99
CA GLU A 81 -19.16 10.47 -32.35
C GLU A 81 -18.55 11.55 -31.45
N MET A 82 -17.53 11.22 -30.66
CA MET A 82 -16.78 12.18 -29.84
C MET A 82 -16.09 13.26 -30.69
N GLU A 83 -15.67 12.96 -31.92
CA GLU A 83 -15.07 13.93 -32.84
C GLU A 83 -16.11 14.90 -33.43
N LYS A 84 -17.37 14.48 -33.56
CA LYS A 84 -18.46 15.31 -34.10
C LYS A 84 -18.99 16.33 -33.11
N VAL A 85 -18.67 16.20 -31.83
CA VAL A 85 -19.13 17.13 -30.79
C VAL A 85 -18.48 18.49 -31.03
N GLU A 86 -19.30 19.52 -31.11
CA GLU A 86 -18.83 20.90 -31.24
C GLU A 86 -18.05 21.34 -30.00
N VAL A 87 -17.03 22.19 -30.22
CA VAL A 87 -16.15 22.70 -29.17
C VAL A 87 -16.28 24.22 -29.05
N ASP A 88 -16.13 24.72 -27.82
CA ASP A 88 -16.00 26.15 -27.55
C ASP A 88 -14.59 26.67 -27.91
N ASN A 89 -14.37 27.98 -27.84
CA ASN A 89 -13.12 28.69 -28.13
C ASN A 89 -11.92 28.24 -27.27
N LYS A 90 -12.13 27.42 -26.25
CA LYS A 90 -11.08 26.82 -25.40
C LYS A 90 -10.83 25.34 -25.71
N ASP A 91 -11.26 24.87 -26.88
CA ASP A 91 -11.20 23.46 -27.30
C ASP A 91 -11.90 22.49 -26.32
N ARG A 92 -12.90 23.00 -25.59
CA ARG A 92 -13.72 22.21 -24.67
C ARG A 92 -15.02 21.80 -25.37
N PRO A 93 -15.41 20.53 -25.34
CA PRO A 93 -16.70 20.08 -25.87
C PRO A 93 -17.87 20.87 -25.24
N ILE A 94 -18.86 21.24 -26.05
CA ILE A 94 -20.09 21.90 -25.55
C ILE A 94 -20.88 20.93 -24.66
N TYR A 95 -20.91 19.66 -25.06
CA TYR A 95 -21.50 18.57 -24.27
C TYR A 95 -20.39 17.78 -23.60
N ASP A 96 -20.47 17.66 -22.27
CA ASP A 96 -19.47 16.96 -21.48
C ASP A 96 -19.40 15.47 -21.85
N ILE A 97 -18.20 15.01 -22.18
CA ILE A 97 -17.92 13.60 -22.46
C ILE A 97 -17.22 13.01 -21.24
N VAL A 98 -17.93 12.16 -20.49
CA VAL A 98 -17.47 11.64 -19.20
C VAL A 98 -17.16 10.15 -19.29
N LEU A 99 -16.06 9.73 -18.66
CA LEU A 99 -15.75 8.31 -18.46
C LEU A 99 -16.47 7.83 -17.20
N GLU A 100 -17.55 7.06 -17.37
CA GLU A 100 -18.33 6.55 -16.24
C GLU A 100 -17.64 5.40 -15.51
N LYS A 101 -17.06 4.47 -16.26
CA LYS A 101 -16.44 3.26 -15.72
C LYS A 101 -15.28 2.80 -16.59
N ALA A 102 -14.20 2.37 -15.95
CA ALA A 102 -13.08 1.69 -16.58
C ALA A 102 -13.00 0.26 -16.07
N GLN A 103 -12.90 -0.72 -16.97
CA GLN A 103 -12.72 -2.13 -16.65
C GLN A 103 -11.45 -2.65 -17.32
N VAL A 104 -10.55 -3.21 -16.52
CA VAL A 104 -9.36 -3.89 -17.01
C VAL A 104 -9.73 -5.34 -17.31
N PHE A 105 -9.68 -5.73 -18.58
CA PHE A 105 -10.02 -7.10 -19.00
C PHE A 105 -8.90 -8.09 -18.77
N VAL A 106 -7.66 -7.66 -19.02
CA VAL A 106 -6.45 -8.46 -18.85
C VAL A 106 -5.45 -7.57 -18.13
N ASP A 107 -5.09 -7.96 -16.93
CA ASP A 107 -4.09 -7.27 -16.13
C ASP A 107 -2.78 -8.07 -16.15
N PRO A 108 -1.76 -7.61 -16.90
CA PRO A 108 -0.48 -8.31 -17.00
C PRO A 108 0.41 -8.11 -15.77
N PHE A 109 0.02 -7.26 -14.81
CA PHE A 109 0.85 -6.90 -13.66
C PHE A 109 0.41 -7.54 -12.34
N GLN A 110 -0.66 -8.33 -12.31
CA GLN A 110 -1.16 -8.95 -11.06
C GLN A 110 -0.07 -9.72 -10.30
N GLU A 111 0.65 -10.59 -10.98
CA GLU A 111 1.74 -11.37 -10.36
C GLU A 111 2.87 -10.47 -9.86
N ALA A 112 3.21 -9.42 -10.61
CA ALA A 112 4.25 -8.47 -10.24
C ALA A 112 3.83 -7.63 -9.02
N GLU A 113 2.57 -7.21 -8.96
CA GLU A 113 2.02 -6.48 -7.82
C GLU A 113 1.97 -7.34 -6.56
N GLU A 114 1.57 -8.61 -6.69
CA GLU A 114 1.56 -9.56 -5.57
C GLU A 114 2.97 -9.81 -5.00
N GLN A 115 3.97 -10.00 -5.87
CA GLN A 115 5.36 -10.15 -5.45
C GLN A 115 5.89 -8.91 -4.74
N LEU A 116 5.63 -7.73 -5.31
CA LEU A 116 6.08 -6.47 -4.74
C LEU A 116 5.37 -6.17 -3.41
N ALA A 117 4.09 -6.53 -3.29
CA ALA A 117 3.33 -6.41 -2.06
C ALA A 117 3.84 -7.37 -0.97
N ALA A 118 4.18 -8.61 -1.34
CA ALA A 118 4.79 -9.56 -0.44
C ALA A 118 6.16 -9.07 0.06
N GLU A 119 7.02 -8.57 -0.84
CA GLU A 119 8.33 -8.03 -0.48
C GLU A 119 8.20 -6.80 0.45
N ARG A 120 7.31 -5.86 0.15
CA ARG A 120 7.05 -4.71 1.02
C ARG A 120 6.50 -5.13 2.38
N ALA A 121 5.60 -6.12 2.43
CA ALA A 121 5.07 -6.63 3.68
C ALA A 121 6.17 -7.31 4.52
N GLU A 122 7.08 -8.05 3.88
CA GLU A 122 8.23 -8.64 4.54
C GLU A 122 9.21 -7.58 5.06
N GLU A 123 9.49 -6.53 4.30
CA GLU A 123 10.33 -5.42 4.75
C GLU A 123 9.72 -4.69 5.95
N VAL A 124 8.42 -4.43 5.92
CA VAL A 124 7.71 -3.81 7.04
C VAL A 124 7.78 -4.72 8.27
N ALA A 125 7.53 -6.01 8.11
CA ALA A 125 7.63 -6.98 9.20
C ALA A 125 9.07 -7.09 9.75
N LYS A 126 10.10 -7.03 8.89
CA LYS A 126 11.51 -6.99 9.31
C LYS A 126 11.80 -5.73 10.11
N LYS A 127 11.40 -4.55 9.62
CA LYS A 127 11.57 -3.27 10.32
C LYS A 127 10.86 -3.26 11.67
N GLU A 128 9.63 -3.76 11.74
CA GLU A 128 8.89 -3.88 13.00
C GLU A 128 9.58 -4.81 14.00
N ARG A 129 10.06 -5.99 13.54
CA ARG A 129 10.82 -6.93 14.39
C ARG A 129 12.13 -6.33 14.87
N GLU A 130 12.84 -5.58 14.03
CA GLU A 130 14.06 -4.87 14.40
C GLU A 130 13.79 -3.80 15.45
N VAL A 131 12.74 -2.99 15.28
CA VAL A 131 12.32 -1.98 16.25
C VAL A 131 11.95 -2.66 17.58
N GLU A 132 11.17 -3.74 17.56
CA GLU A 132 10.78 -4.48 18.76
C GLU A 132 11.99 -5.14 19.45
N ALA A 133 12.95 -5.67 18.68
CA ALA A 133 14.18 -6.24 19.22
C ALA A 133 15.08 -5.17 19.86
N VAL A 134 15.18 -3.98 19.26
CA VAL A 134 15.88 -2.83 19.82
C VAL A 134 15.20 -2.35 21.11
N GLU A 135 13.87 -2.28 21.14
CA GLU A 135 13.13 -1.97 22.37
C GLU A 135 13.34 -3.00 23.47
N LYS A 136 13.28 -4.31 23.16
CA LYS A 136 13.53 -5.38 24.13
C LYS A 136 14.94 -5.32 24.71
N LYS A 137 15.95 -5.09 23.87
CA LYS A 137 17.34 -4.88 24.31
C LYS A 137 17.47 -3.64 25.20
N LYS A 138 16.82 -2.52 24.87
CA LYS A 138 16.78 -1.34 25.73
C LYS A 138 16.12 -1.62 27.09
N ARG A 139 15.03 -2.41 27.12
CA ARG A 139 14.36 -2.80 28.37
C ARG A 139 15.22 -3.74 29.23
N GLN A 140 15.96 -4.66 28.61
CA GLN A 140 16.89 -5.55 29.33
C GLN A 140 18.13 -4.84 29.88
N ASN A 141 18.68 -3.89 29.12
CA ASN A 141 19.84 -3.10 29.56
C ASN A 141 19.47 -1.93 30.49
N GLN A 142 18.19 -1.67 30.75
CA GLN A 142 17.79 -0.71 31.76
C GLN A 142 18.09 -1.28 33.15
N PRO A 143 18.80 -0.54 34.02
CA PRO A 143 19.08 -0.99 35.36
C PRO A 143 17.77 -1.22 36.12
N LEU A 144 17.67 -2.38 36.78
CA LEU A 144 16.49 -2.74 37.58
C LEU A 144 16.21 -1.65 38.62
N LYS A 145 14.99 -1.13 38.65
CA LYS A 145 14.58 -0.15 39.66
C LYS A 145 14.59 -0.79 41.04
N VAL A 146 15.40 -0.23 41.94
CA VAL A 146 15.48 -0.63 43.35
C VAL A 146 14.42 0.14 44.13
N PHE A 147 13.56 -0.57 44.87
CA PHE A 147 12.48 0.05 45.65
C PHE A 147 12.79 0.11 47.15
N ARG A 148 13.64 -0.78 47.68
CA ARG A 148 13.93 -0.91 49.13
C ARG A 148 15.33 -1.49 49.37
N ASP A 149 15.88 -1.26 50.56
CA ASP A 149 17.12 -1.91 51.01
C ASP A 149 16.84 -3.08 51.97
N GLY A 150 17.20 -4.31 51.56
CA GLY A 150 17.07 -5.54 52.35
C GLY A 150 16.87 -6.78 51.47
N VAL A 151 16.37 -7.90 52.01
CA VAL A 151 15.91 -9.03 51.17
C VAL A 151 14.63 -8.60 50.45
N GLY A 152 14.58 -8.72 49.12
CA GLY A 152 13.42 -8.30 48.31
C GLY A 152 13.52 -6.89 47.68
N LYS A 153 14.73 -6.35 47.48
CA LYS A 153 15.00 -4.98 46.96
C LYS A 153 14.29 -4.60 45.66
N TYR A 154 13.98 -5.59 44.82
CA TYR A 154 13.42 -5.40 43.48
C TYR A 154 11.90 -5.65 43.39
N LEU A 155 11.24 -6.04 44.49
CA LEU A 155 9.78 -6.23 44.49
C LEU A 155 9.07 -4.89 44.75
N ASN A 156 8.20 -4.48 43.81
CA ASN A 156 7.31 -3.35 44.00
C ASN A 156 6.06 -3.74 44.80
N ILE A 157 6.18 -3.74 46.13
CA ILE A 157 5.13 -4.19 47.06
C ILE A 157 3.85 -3.34 46.98
N ALA A 158 3.92 -2.08 46.55
CA ALA A 158 2.73 -1.24 46.35
C ALA A 158 1.87 -1.70 45.16
N GLN A 159 2.50 -2.19 44.08
CA GLN A 159 1.79 -2.77 42.94
C GLN A 159 1.20 -4.15 43.28
N ILE A 160 1.94 -4.99 44.00
CA ILE A 160 1.50 -6.33 44.40
C ILE A 160 0.28 -6.24 45.33
N LYS A 161 0.30 -5.35 46.32
CA LYS A 161 -0.85 -5.12 47.23
C LYS A 161 -2.08 -4.60 46.50
N ASN A 162 -1.92 -3.81 45.44
CA ASN A 162 -3.06 -3.34 44.64
C ASN A 162 -3.64 -4.45 43.75
N ALA A 163 -2.80 -5.33 43.19
CA ALA A 163 -3.23 -6.50 42.42
C ALA A 163 -3.96 -7.54 43.29
N GLU A 164 -3.46 -7.82 44.49
CA GLU A 164 -4.13 -8.71 45.47
C GLU A 164 -5.47 -8.15 45.97
N LYS A 165 -5.60 -6.82 46.03
CA LYS A 165 -6.86 -6.14 46.40
C LYS A 165 -7.90 -6.16 45.26
N LEU A 166 -7.46 -6.32 44.02
CA LEU A 166 -8.32 -6.50 42.84
C LEU A 166 -8.79 -7.95 42.69
N GLU A 167 -7.97 -8.95 43.05
CA GLU A 167 -8.39 -10.38 43.01
C GLU A 167 -9.21 -10.81 44.24
N SER A 168 -9.02 -10.20 45.41
CA SER A 168 -9.84 -10.48 46.62
C SER A 168 -11.26 -9.88 46.58
N GLY A 169 -11.62 -9.18 45.50
CA GLY A 169 -12.97 -8.64 45.26
C GLY A 169 -13.95 -9.62 44.59
N SER A 170 -13.54 -10.85 44.26
CA SER A 170 -14.39 -11.83 43.55
C SER A 170 -14.42 -13.20 44.26
N SER A 171 -15.23 -13.32 45.31
CA SER A 171 -16.31 -14.33 45.43
C SER A 171 -16.70 -14.59 46.89
N SER A 172 -17.91 -14.18 47.26
CA SER A 172 -18.63 -14.69 48.42
C SER A 172 -19.78 -15.57 47.92
N SER A 173 -19.59 -16.89 47.88
CA SER A 173 -20.64 -17.87 48.22
C SER A 173 -20.16 -19.34 48.20
N LYS A 174 -19.99 -19.88 49.42
CA LYS A 174 -20.48 -21.17 49.97
C LYS A 174 -19.83 -22.56 49.64
N VAL A 175 -19.04 -23.04 50.63
CA VAL A 175 -18.95 -24.39 51.32
C VAL A 175 -18.53 -25.68 50.52
N PRO A 176 -18.14 -26.84 51.16
CA PRO A 176 -16.74 -27.31 51.39
C PRO A 176 -16.46 -28.81 50.96
N PRO A 177 -15.52 -29.60 51.54
CA PRO A 177 -14.27 -30.09 50.90
C PRO A 177 -14.20 -31.63 50.66
N GLN A 178 -13.19 -32.15 49.91
CA GLN A 178 -12.64 -33.50 50.18
C GLN A 178 -11.26 -33.84 49.56
N LYS A 179 -10.35 -34.27 50.47
CA LYS A 179 -9.13 -35.12 50.41
C LYS A 179 -8.11 -35.00 49.26
N LYS A 180 -6.92 -34.48 49.60
CA LYS A 180 -5.65 -34.66 48.87
C LYS A 180 -5.16 -36.12 48.95
N GLN A 181 -4.90 -36.73 47.79
CA GLN A 181 -3.91 -37.80 47.69
C GLN A 181 -2.51 -37.19 47.48
N LYS A 182 -1.56 -37.67 48.29
CA LYS A 182 -0.14 -37.33 48.28
C LYS A 182 0.54 -38.00 47.09
N ARG A 183 1.21 -37.27 46.21
CA ARG A 183 2.33 -37.79 45.42
C ARG A 183 3.46 -36.77 45.32
N GLU A 184 4.64 -37.33 45.48
CA GLU A 184 5.93 -36.71 45.77
C GLU A 184 6.51 -36.01 44.54
N ALA A 185 7.32 -34.99 44.79
CA ALA A 185 8.07 -34.27 43.79
C ALA A 185 9.17 -35.17 43.20
N SER A 186 9.09 -35.50 41.91
CA SER A 186 10.22 -36.00 41.15
C SER A 186 10.74 -34.89 40.25
N ASN A 187 11.71 -34.11 40.76
CA ASN A 187 12.59 -33.32 39.89
C ASN A 187 13.47 -34.31 39.12
N LYS A 188 13.13 -34.53 37.84
CA LYS A 188 13.84 -35.43 36.95
C LYS A 188 15.03 -34.66 36.34
N PHE A 189 16.20 -34.81 36.97
CA PHE A 189 17.49 -34.41 36.41
C PHE A 189 17.78 -35.34 35.22
N GLY A 190 18.04 -34.78 34.04
CA GLY A 190 18.27 -35.53 32.80
C GLY A 190 19.62 -36.24 32.81
N ASP A 191 19.61 -37.51 32.38
CA ASP A 191 20.79 -38.37 32.23
C ASP A 191 21.63 -37.94 31.01
N PHE A 192 22.95 -37.94 31.16
CA PHE A 192 23.94 -37.49 30.16
C PHE A 192 24.78 -38.69 29.70
N SER A 193 24.12 -39.75 29.25
CA SER A 193 24.75 -40.97 28.75
C SER A 193 24.48 -41.18 27.25
N SER A 194 24.71 -40.14 26.44
CA SER A 194 25.04 -40.26 25.01
C SER A 194 25.13 -38.88 24.34
N TRP A 195 26.25 -38.16 24.57
CA TRP A 195 26.90 -37.31 23.57
C TRP A 195 28.26 -36.83 24.11
#